data_AF-A0A256ILL8-F1
#
_entry.id   AF-A0A256ILL8-F1
#
_cell.length_a   1.000
_cell.length_b   1.000
_cell.length_c   1.000
_cell.angle_alpha   90.00
_cell.angle_beta   90.00
_cell.angle_gamma   90.00
#
_symmetry.space_group_name_H-M   'P 1'
#
loop_
_entity.id
_entity.type
_entity.pdbx_description
1 polymer ?
#
loop_
_entity_poly.entity_id
_entity_poly.type
_entity_poly.pdbx_seq_one_letter_code
_entity_poly.pdbx_strand_id
1 'polypeptide(L)'
;MSQVARRIVRDLHDEPHLEGRRITVEFIKMQVEDRGLEPRTVADRHDVDVADVYRALTYYHDHPEEMRAVERQREAAARDHEHLTTDPDALRR
;
A
#
# COMPACT_ATOMS: atom_id res chain seq x y z
N MET A 1 -13.12 3.69 -19.42
CA MET A 1 -12.63 4.93 -18.77
C MET A 1 -11.21 5.17 -19.25
N SER A 2 -10.79 6.44 -19.44
CA SER A 2 -9.50 6.78 -20.04
C SER A 2 -8.35 6.27 -19.17
N GLN A 3 -7.51 5.41 -19.78
CA GLN A 3 -6.30 4.79 -19.25
C GLN A 3 -5.20 5.85 -19.11
N VAL A 4 -5.27 6.68 -18.08
CA VAL A 4 -4.07 7.43 -17.66
C VAL A 4 -3.49 6.65 -16.50
N ALA A 5 -2.44 5.89 -16.80
CA ALA A 5 -1.70 5.21 -15.76
C ALA A 5 -1.08 6.28 -14.85
N ARG A 6 -1.50 6.28 -13.60
CA ARG A 6 -1.13 7.24 -12.56
C ARG A 6 0.34 7.09 -12.20
N ARG A 7 0.95 8.18 -11.73
CA ARG A 7 2.32 8.16 -11.22
C ARG A 7 2.36 7.60 -9.80
N ILE A 8 3.54 7.15 -9.39
CA ILE A 8 3.85 6.90 -7.99
C ILE A 8 4.40 8.20 -7.41
N VAL A 9 3.80 8.68 -6.32
CA VAL A 9 4.16 9.92 -5.60
C VAL A 9 4.29 9.64 -4.11
N ARG A 10 4.82 10.60 -3.33
CA ARG A 10 5.19 10.44 -1.90
C ARG A 10 4.70 11.58 -1.00
N ASP A 11 3.69 12.33 -1.43
CA ASP A 11 3.13 13.48 -0.70
C ASP A 11 2.27 13.10 0.53
N LEU A 12 2.05 11.82 0.80
CA LEU A 12 1.26 11.32 1.93
C LEU A 12 2.10 10.39 2.79
N HIS A 13 2.33 10.79 4.05
CA HIS A 13 3.02 10.00 5.08
C HIS A 13 4.39 9.44 4.66
N ASP A 14 5.07 10.10 3.71
CA ASP A 14 6.34 9.67 3.11
C ASP A 14 6.31 8.30 2.40
N GLU A 15 5.12 7.72 2.21
CA GLU A 15 4.94 6.42 1.58
C GLU A 15 4.66 6.56 0.08
N PRO A 16 5.32 5.74 -0.78
CA PRO A 16 5.02 5.70 -2.20
C PRO A 16 3.61 5.17 -2.44
N HIS A 17 2.81 5.94 -3.18
CA HIS A 17 1.40 5.64 -3.46
C HIS A 17 0.97 6.17 -4.83
N LEU A 18 -0.18 5.69 -5.30
CA LEU A 18 -0.76 6.12 -6.57
C LEU A 18 -1.24 7.56 -6.49
N GLU A 19 -0.81 8.41 -7.43
CA GLU A 19 -1.19 9.83 -7.51
C GLU A 19 -2.71 10.03 -7.41
N GLY A 20 -3.14 10.87 -6.47
CA GLY A 20 -4.56 11.16 -6.22
C GLY A 20 -5.34 10.02 -5.54
N ARG A 21 -4.65 9.03 -4.95
CA ARG A 21 -5.23 7.91 -4.22
C ARG A 21 -4.41 7.58 -2.97
N ARG A 22 -5.06 7.23 -1.86
CA ARG A 22 -4.36 6.74 -0.65
C ARG A 22 -4.02 5.24 -0.73
N ILE A 23 -3.67 4.76 -1.91
CA ILE A 23 -3.37 3.34 -2.17
C ILE A 23 -1.86 3.22 -2.34
N THR A 24 -1.22 2.66 -1.34
CA THR A 24 0.25 2.57 -1.27
C THR A 24 0.78 1.43 -2.11
N VAL A 25 2.04 1.53 -2.51
CA VAL A 25 2.75 0.45 -3.21
C VAL A 25 2.77 -0.83 -2.36
N GLU A 26 3.04 -0.70 -1.05
CA GLU A 26 3.03 -1.82 -0.09
C GLU A 26 1.66 -2.50 -0.04
N PHE A 27 0.57 -1.72 -0.01
CA PHE A 27 -0.78 -2.27 -0.01
C PHE A 27 -1.05 -3.11 -1.25
N ILE A 28 -0.66 -2.64 -2.44
CA ILE A 28 -0.84 -3.38 -3.69
C ILE A 28 -0.03 -4.68 -3.67
N LYS A 29 1.26 -4.61 -3.26
CA LYS A 29 2.12 -5.78 -3.14
C LYS A 29 1.51 -6.83 -2.20
N MET A 30 1.06 -6.41 -1.01
CA MET A 30 0.42 -7.31 -0.04
C MET A 30 -0.81 -8.01 -0.63
N GLN A 31 -1.66 -7.27 -1.36
CA GLN A 31 -2.88 -7.83 -1.94
C GLN A 31 -2.58 -8.85 -3.04
N VAL A 32 -1.60 -8.57 -3.91
CA VAL A 32 -1.30 -9.44 -5.06
C VAL A 32 -0.37 -10.59 -4.68
N GLU A 33 0.74 -10.32 -4.01
CA GLU A 33 1.79 -11.31 -3.77
C GLU A 33 1.56 -12.09 -2.48
N ASP A 34 1.18 -11.42 -1.39
CA ASP A 34 1.03 -12.10 -0.09
C ASP A 34 -0.34 -12.77 0.04
N ARG A 35 -1.40 -12.12 -0.47
CA ARG A 35 -2.77 -12.66 -0.45
C ARG A 35 -3.18 -13.38 -1.72
N GLY A 36 -2.33 -13.38 -2.75
CA GLY A 36 -2.55 -14.12 -4.00
C GLY A 36 -3.72 -13.61 -4.84
N LEU A 37 -4.15 -12.35 -4.69
CA LEU A 37 -5.23 -11.79 -5.51
C LEU A 37 -4.72 -11.48 -6.91
N GLU A 38 -5.54 -11.75 -7.93
CA GLU A 38 -5.22 -11.33 -9.29
C GLU A 38 -5.16 -9.79 -9.38
N PRO A 39 -4.20 -9.22 -10.14
CA PRO A 39 -4.09 -7.77 -10.32
C PRO A 39 -5.39 -7.08 -10.78
N ARG A 40 -6.18 -7.75 -11.64
CA ARG A 40 -7.51 -7.27 -12.06
C ARG A 40 -8.49 -7.20 -10.90
N THR A 41 -8.48 -8.20 -10.02
CA THR A 41 -9.33 -8.22 -8.82
C THR A 41 -9.00 -7.05 -7.89
N VAL A 42 -7.71 -6.71 -7.74
CA VAL A 42 -7.29 -5.54 -6.95
C VAL A 42 -7.73 -4.24 -7.62
N ALA A 43 -7.56 -4.14 -8.94
CA ALA A 43 -7.99 -2.97 -9.72
C ALA A 43 -9.49 -2.69 -9.56
N ASP A 44 -10.33 -3.72 -9.75
CA ASP A 44 -11.77 -3.61 -9.66
C ASP A 44 -12.25 -3.23 -8.26
N ARG A 45 -11.65 -3.80 -7.21
CA ARG A 45 -12.02 -3.52 -5.81
C ARG A 45 -11.69 -2.10 -5.35
N HIS A 46 -10.68 -1.49 -5.96
CA HIS A 46 -10.14 -0.21 -5.51
C HIS A 46 -10.34 0.93 -6.53
N ASP A 47 -11.09 0.69 -7.61
CA ASP A 47 -11.35 1.67 -8.69
C ASP A 47 -10.06 2.33 -9.20
N VAL A 48 -9.07 1.48 -9.52
CA VAL A 48 -7.80 1.87 -10.15
C VAL A 48 -7.61 1.13 -11.46
N ASP A 49 -6.73 1.63 -12.33
CA ASP A 49 -6.41 0.93 -13.57
C ASP A 49 -5.53 -0.30 -13.26
N VAL A 50 -5.71 -1.40 -13.98
CA VAL A 50 -4.83 -2.58 -13.83
C VAL A 50 -3.37 -2.24 -14.16
N ALA A 51 -3.13 -1.28 -15.04
CA ALA A 51 -1.79 -0.75 -15.32
C ALA A 51 -1.18 -0.06 -14.10
N ASP A 52 -1.99 0.58 -13.25
CA ASP A 52 -1.53 1.21 -12.00
C ASP A 52 -1.09 0.14 -10.99
N VAL A 53 -1.81 -0.98 -10.94
CA VAL A 53 -1.45 -2.15 -10.11
C VAL A 53 -0.09 -2.70 -10.53
N TYR A 54 0.11 -2.97 -11.82
CA TYR A 54 1.40 -3.46 -12.30
C TYR A 54 2.53 -2.44 -12.11
N ARG A 55 2.26 -1.14 -12.32
CA ARG A 55 3.24 -0.09 -12.07
C ARG A 55 3.68 -0.06 -10.61
N ALA A 56 2.76 -0.20 -9.67
CA ALA A 56 3.09 -0.26 -8.26
C ALA A 56 3.96 -1.49 -7.94
N LEU A 57 3.64 -2.66 -8.51
CA LEU A 57 4.46 -3.86 -8.35
C LEU A 57 5.87 -3.68 -8.93
N THR A 58 5.99 -3.09 -10.13
CA THR A 58 7.30 -2.72 -10.70
C THR A 58 8.05 -1.77 -9.77
N TYR A 59 7.39 -0.72 -9.27
CA TYR A 59 8.01 0.22 -8.34
C TYR A 59 8.53 -0.48 -7.08
N TYR A 60 7.73 -1.36 -6.48
CA TYR A 60 8.12 -2.13 -5.28
C TYR A 60 9.43 -2.88 -5.50
N HIS A 61 9.53 -3.63 -6.61
CA HIS A 61 10.69 -4.47 -6.91
C HIS A 61 11.92 -3.66 -7.35
N ASP A 62 11.72 -2.50 -7.97
CA ASP A 62 12.80 -1.59 -8.36
C ASP A 62 13.36 -0.77 -7.17
N HIS A 63 12.62 -0.64 -6.07
CA HIS A 63 12.98 0.21 -4.92
C HIS A 63 13.02 -0.55 -3.57
N PRO A 64 13.75 -1.67 -3.44
CA PRO A 64 13.68 -2.53 -2.26
C PRO A 64 14.21 -1.85 -0.98
N GLU A 65 15.17 -0.92 -1.08
CA GLU A 65 15.65 -0.15 0.07
C GLU A 65 14.62 0.83 0.61
N GLU A 66 13.91 1.50 -0.29
CA GLU A 66 12.83 2.43 0.05
C GLU A 66 11.68 1.67 0.71
N MET A 67 11.25 0.53 0.14
CA MET A 67 10.18 -0.27 0.72
C MET A 67 10.53 -0.80 2.12
N ARG A 68 11.79 -1.19 2.35
CA ARG A 68 12.26 -1.55 3.70
C ARG A 68 12.22 -0.36 4.67
N ALA A 69 12.45 0.87 4.21
CA ALA A 69 12.36 2.06 5.05
C ALA A 69 10.91 2.39 5.41
N VAL A 70 10.01 2.28 4.44
CA VAL A 70 8.56 2.42 4.65
C VAL A 70 8.06 1.44 5.70
N GLU A 71 8.45 0.17 5.60
CA GLU A 71 8.03 -0.85 6.58
C GLU A 71 8.50 -0.50 8.00
N ARG A 72 9.77 -0.12 8.17
CA ARG A 72 10.30 0.32 9.48
C ARG A 72 9.57 1.54 10.03
N GLN A 73 9.21 2.49 9.16
CA GLN A 73 8.48 3.69 9.57
C GLN A 73 7.06 3.35 10.03
N ARG A 74 6.38 2.43 9.33
CA ARG A 74 5.07 1.91 9.74
C ARG A 74 5.12 1.20 11.09
N GLU A 75 6.10 0.31 11.28
CA GLU A 75 6.28 -0.39 12.55
C GLU A 75 6.56 0.56 13.71
N ALA A 76 7.38 1.59 13.48
CA ALA A 76 7.67 2.61 14.48
C ALA A 76 6.40 3.42 14.82
N ALA A 77 5.66 3.88 13.81
CA ALA A 77 4.42 4.62 14.00
C ALA A 77 3.34 3.78 14.71
N ALA A 78 3.28 2.47 14.45
CA ALA A 78 2.37 1.56 15.13
C ALA A 78 2.74 1.40 16.61
N ARG A 79 4.04 1.23 16.92
CA ARG A 79 4.54 1.15 18.30
C ARG A 79 4.28 2.43 19.08
N ASP A 80 4.58 3.58 18.48
CA ASP A 80 4.42 4.89 19.15
C ASP A 80 2.95 5.17 19.50
N HIS A 81 2.01 4.69 18.69
CA HIS A 81 0.58 4.91 18.88
C HIS A 81 -0.19 3.70 19.45
N GLU A 82 0.50 2.65 19.88
CA GLU A 82 -0.12 1.42 20.42
C GLU A 82 -1.12 1.76 21.55
N HIS A 83 -0.73 2.67 22.44
CA HIS A 83 -1.54 3.19 23.55
C HIS A 83 -2.81 3.97 23.13
N LEU A 84 -2.91 4.39 21.87
CA LEU A 84 -4.07 5.10 21.30
C LEU A 84 -4.99 4.17 20.51
N THR A 85 -4.56 2.92 20.28
CA THR A 85 -5.35 1.90 19.58
C THR A 85 -5.95 0.94 20.60
N THR A 86 -7.23 0.63 20.45
CA THR A 86 -7.85 -0.42 21.27
C THR A 86 -7.48 -1.79 20.72
N ASP A 87 -6.73 -2.57 21.49
CA ASP A 87 -6.50 -3.98 21.19
C ASP A 87 -7.85 -4.74 21.19
N PRO A 88 -8.28 -5.34 20.06
CA PRO A 88 -9.50 -6.13 20.00
C PRO A 88 -9.54 -7.27 21.02
N ASP A 89 -8.39 -7.83 21.39
CA ASP A 89 -8.31 -8.92 22.37
C ASP A 89 -8.49 -8.41 23.81
N ALA A 90 -8.24 -7.13 24.07
CA ALA A 90 -8.58 -6.49 25.34
C ALA A 90 -10.09 -6.31 25.54
N LEU A 91 -10.88 -6.30 24.46
CA LEU A 91 -12.35 -6.15 24.48
C LEU A 91 -13.11 -7.47 24.62
N ARG A 92 -12.44 -8.63 24.51
CA ARG A 92 -13.06 -9.97 24.56
C ARG A 92 -13.13 -10.59 25.97
N ARG A 93 -12.84 -9.84 27.03
CA ARG A 93 -12.89 -10.32 28.42
C ARG A 93 -14.28 -10.24 29.04
#